data_AF-A0A367GE55-F1
#
_entry.id   AF-A0A367GE55-F1
#
_cell.length_a   1.000
_cell.length_b   1.000
_cell.length_c   1.000
_cell.angle_alpha   90.00
_cell.angle_beta   90.00
_cell.angle_gamma   90.00
#
_symmetry.space_group_name_H-M   'P 1'
#
loop_
_entity.id
_entity.type
_entity.pdbx_description
1 polymer ?
#
loop_
_entity_poly.entity_id
_entity_poly.type
_entity_poly.pdbx_seq_one_letter_code
_entity_poly.pdbx_strand_id
1 'polypeptide(L)'
;MGRRQVQIFFQMPGQPLYLTGIYDTINGVNCLIILTTAPNDSVAPIHDRMPLLLSHEQVRPWLVDAGAAPELLCSRVALPAPQRWTLSRLKM
;
A
#
# COMPACT_ATOMS: atom_id res chain seq x y z
N MET A 1 16.60 3.08 25.17
CA MET A 1 15.85 1.91 24.64
C MET A 1 15.60 2.15 23.16
N GLY A 2 16.49 1.67 22.29
CA GLY A 2 16.44 1.97 20.86
C GLY A 2 15.32 1.21 20.17
N ARG A 3 14.42 1.91 19.46
CA ARG A 3 13.45 1.26 18.57
C ARG A 3 14.23 0.53 17.46
N ARG A 4 14.08 -0.79 17.36
CA ARG A 4 14.57 -1.53 16.17
C ARG A 4 13.73 -1.08 14.98
N GLN A 5 14.37 -0.46 13.99
CA GLN A 5 13.74 -0.31 12.67
C GLN A 5 13.75 -1.68 12.00
N VAL A 6 12.55 -2.22 11.76
CA VAL A 6 12.37 -3.44 10.97
C VAL A 6 12.07 -3.00 9.55
N GLN A 7 12.98 -3.29 8.64
CA GLN A 7 12.78 -3.04 7.21
C GLN A 7 11.99 -4.21 6.62
N ILE A 8 10.82 -3.90 6.06
CA ILE A 8 9.89 -4.89 5.51
C ILE A 8 9.74 -4.59 4.03
N PHE A 9 9.96 -5.60 3.18
CA PHE A 9 9.80 -5.50 1.74
C PHE A 9 8.49 -6.16 1.32
N PHE A 10 7.73 -5.47 0.47
CA PHE A 10 6.51 -5.99 -0.13
C PHE A 10 6.75 -6.18 -1.63
N GLN A 11 6.36 -7.34 -2.17
CA GLN A 11 6.48 -7.63 -3.60
C GLN A 11 5.28 -8.44 -4.07
N MET A 12 4.83 -8.18 -5.29
CA MET A 12 3.99 -9.08 -6.06
C MET A 12 4.82 -9.57 -7.25
N PRO A 13 5.28 -10.83 -7.27
CA PRO A 13 6.14 -11.32 -8.34
C PRO A 13 5.51 -11.10 -9.71
N GLY A 14 6.26 -10.46 -10.62
CA GLY A 14 5.81 -10.19 -11.98
C GLY A 14 4.70 -9.14 -12.12
N GLN A 15 4.34 -8.43 -11.04
CA GLN A 15 3.28 -7.42 -11.05
C GLN A 15 3.70 -6.15 -10.30
N PRO A 16 3.39 -4.95 -10.82
CA PRO A 16 3.60 -3.72 -10.07
C PRO A 16 2.67 -3.64 -8.85
N LEU A 17 3.13 -2.96 -7.81
CA LEU A 17 2.29 -2.54 -6.69
C LEU A 17 1.71 -1.16 -6.97
N TYR A 18 0.38 -1.04 -6.96
CA TYR A 18 -0.31 0.24 -7.08
C TYR A 18 -0.69 0.76 -5.69
N LEU A 19 0.08 1.73 -5.19
CA LEU A 19 -0.19 2.40 -3.93
C LEU A 19 -1.24 3.50 -4.14
N THR A 20 -2.34 3.42 -3.40
CA THR A 20 -3.41 4.42 -3.49
C THR A 20 -2.98 5.69 -2.79
N GLY A 21 -3.20 6.84 -3.41
CA GLY A 21 -2.79 8.12 -2.84
C GLY A 21 -3.62 9.30 -3.34
N ILE A 22 -3.53 10.40 -2.62
CA ILE A 22 -4.13 11.70 -2.98
C ILE A 22 -2.98 12.66 -3.26
N TYR A 23 -3.10 13.40 -4.35
CA TYR A 23 -2.13 14.36 -4.81
C TYR A 23 -2.74 15.75 -4.83
N ASP A 24 -1.95 16.76 -4.44
CA ASP A 24 -2.30 18.16 -4.63
C ASP A 24 -1.02 19.02 -4.72
N THR A 25 -1.14 20.26 -5.20
CA THR A 25 -0.07 21.25 -5.16
C THR A 25 -0.35 22.28 -4.07
N ILE A 26 0.34 22.17 -2.94
CA ILE A 26 0.17 23.04 -1.76
C ILE A 26 1.28 24.08 -1.75
N ASN A 27 0.93 25.37 -1.82
CA ASN A 27 1.89 26.48 -1.84
C ASN A 27 2.97 26.33 -2.95
N GLY A 28 2.58 25.83 -4.13
CA GLY A 28 3.49 25.60 -5.24
C GLY A 28 4.36 24.34 -5.10
N VAL A 29 4.15 23.53 -4.07
CA VAL A 29 4.87 22.27 -3.85
C VAL A 29 3.95 21.10 -4.15
N ASN A 30 4.43 20.17 -4.98
CA ASN A 30 3.72 18.93 -5.26
C ASN A 30 3.74 18.03 -4.02
N CYS A 31 2.56 17.71 -3.51
CA CYS A 31 2.35 16.90 -2.31
C CYS A 31 1.57 15.64 -2.68
N LEU A 32 2.06 14.49 -2.20
CA LEU A 32 1.40 13.20 -2.33
C LEU A 32 1.28 12.57 -0.95
N ILE A 33 0.08 12.08 -0.62
CA ILE A 33 -0.14 11.22 0.52
C ILE A 33 -0.45 9.80 0.04
N ILE A 34 0.06 8.81 0.77
CA ILE A 34 -0.28 7.40 0.57
C ILE A 34 -1.39 7.06 1.56
N LEU A 35 -2.50 6.54 1.05
CA LEU A 35 -3.60 6.08 1.87
C LEU A 35 -3.24 4.72 2.50
N THR A 36 -3.58 4.57 3.77
CA THR A 36 -3.38 3.33 4.51
C THR A 36 -4.71 2.71 4.90
N THR A 37 -4.71 1.41 5.15
CA THR A 37 -5.84 0.63 5.62
C THR A 37 -5.40 -0.31 6.75
N ALA A 38 -6.35 -1.05 7.33
CA ALA A 38 -6.07 -2.09 8.31
C ALA A 38 -5.15 -3.17 7.70
N PRO A 39 -4.25 -3.77 8.48
CA PRO A 39 -3.31 -4.75 7.97
C PRO A 39 -4.04 -6.05 7.59
N ASN A 40 -3.50 -6.78 6.62
CA ASN A 40 -3.86 -8.18 6.39
C ASN A 40 -3.09 -9.10 7.36
N ASP A 41 -3.38 -10.41 7.32
CA ASP A 41 -2.77 -11.41 8.21
C ASP A 41 -1.22 -11.44 8.15
N SER A 42 -0.66 -11.03 7.02
CA SER A 42 0.78 -10.93 6.83
C SER A 42 1.41 -9.70 7.50
N VAL A 43 0.70 -8.57 7.55
CA VAL A 43 1.24 -7.31 8.10
C VAL A 43 0.87 -7.14 9.57
N ALA A 44 -0.27 -7.69 10.01
CA ALA A 44 -0.79 -7.52 11.37
C ALA A 44 0.21 -7.89 12.49
N PRO A 45 1.08 -8.93 12.34
CA PRO A 45 2.06 -9.24 13.37
C PRO A 45 3.18 -8.21 13.55
N ILE A 46 3.37 -7.31 12.58
CA ILE A 46 4.54 -6.41 12.52
C ILE A 46 4.16 -4.92 12.38
N HIS A 47 2.92 -4.59 12.00
CA HIS A 47 2.44 -3.20 11.92
C HIS A 47 0.91 -3.10 11.92
N ASP A 48 0.38 -2.03 12.51
CA ASP A 48 -1.07 -1.80 12.67
C ASP A 48 -1.77 -1.24 11.42
N ARG A 49 -1.00 -0.97 10.35
CA ARG A 49 -1.46 -0.34 9.10
C ARG A 49 -0.67 -0.89 7.92
N MET A 50 -1.31 -0.97 6.77
CA MET A 50 -0.65 -1.22 5.48
C MET A 50 -1.11 -0.21 4.43
N PRO A 51 -0.36 0.01 3.34
CA PRO A 51 -0.87 0.81 2.24
C PRO A 51 -2.15 0.21 1.65
N LEU A 52 -3.08 1.07 1.23
CA LEU A 52 -4.21 0.63 0.41
C LEU A 52 -3.70 0.35 -1.00
N LEU A 53 -3.83 -0.90 -1.43
CA LEU A 53 -3.34 -1.35 -2.73
C LEU A 53 -4.51 -1.56 -3.68
N LEU A 54 -4.36 -1.09 -4.92
CA LEU A 54 -5.33 -1.32 -5.99
C LEU A 54 -4.87 -2.48 -6.88
N SER A 55 -5.83 -3.24 -7.40
CA SER A 55 -5.61 -4.09 -8.57
C SER A 55 -5.39 -3.23 -9.83
N HIS A 56 -4.87 -3.85 -10.88
CA HIS A 56 -4.66 -3.16 -12.15
C HIS A 56 -5.96 -2.56 -12.71
N GLU A 57 -7.08 -3.29 -12.67
CA GLU A 57 -8.37 -2.78 -13.17
C GLU A 57 -8.91 -1.58 -12.37
N GLN A 58 -8.56 -1.47 -11.09
CA GLN A 58 -9.03 -0.40 -10.22
C GLN A 58 -8.25 0.91 -10.37
N VAL A 59 -7.05 0.88 -10.99
CA VAL A 59 -6.21 2.08 -11.15
C VAL A 59 -6.93 3.17 -11.95
N ARG A 60 -7.56 2.79 -13.08
CA ARG A 60 -8.21 3.78 -13.95
C ARG A 60 -9.44 4.40 -13.29
N PRO A 61 -10.39 3.63 -12.73
CA PRO A 61 -11.50 4.19 -11.95
C PRO A 61 -11.03 5.12 -10.83
N TRP A 62 -9.99 4.76 -10.07
CA TRP A 62 -9.44 5.64 -9.03
C TRP A 62 -9.01 7.02 -9.55
N LEU A 63 -8.36 7.05 -10.71
CA LEU A 63 -7.79 8.29 -11.26
C LEU A 63 -8.81 9.19 -11.97
N VAL A 64 -9.90 8.64 -12.49
CA VAL A 64 -10.79 9.37 -13.42
C VAL A 64 -12.25 9.43 -12.98
N ASP A 65 -12.65 8.67 -11.98
CA ASP A 65 -14.04 8.60 -11.51
C ASP A 65 -14.14 8.85 -10.01
N ALA A 66 -14.52 10.10 -9.65
CA ALA A 66 -14.75 10.48 -8.26
C ALA A 66 -15.88 9.66 -7.59
N GLY A 67 -16.82 9.12 -8.37
CA GLY A 67 -17.90 8.28 -7.88
C GLY A 67 -17.44 6.87 -7.48
N ALA A 68 -16.37 6.36 -8.09
CA ALA A 68 -15.78 5.07 -7.75
C ALA A 68 -14.95 5.11 -6.45
N ALA A 69 -14.43 6.28 -6.07
CA ALA A 69 -13.50 6.41 -4.94
C ALA A 69 -14.05 5.88 -3.60
N PRO A 70 -15.29 6.16 -3.15
CA PRO A 70 -15.80 5.64 -1.89
C PRO A 70 -15.80 4.10 -1.83
N GLU A 71 -16.18 3.44 -2.92
CA GLU A 71 -16.19 1.98 -3.00
C GLU A 71 -14.76 1.42 -2.97
N LEU A 72 -13.83 2.05 -3.69
CA LEU A 72 -12.42 1.66 -3.72
C LEU A 72 -11.73 1.86 -2.36
N LEU A 73 -12.08 2.89 -1.61
CA LEU A 73 -11.58 3.12 -0.24
C LEU A 73 -12.04 2.04 0.74
N CYS A 74 -13.24 1.51 0.54
CA CYS A 74 -13.76 0.37 1.30
C CYS A 74 -13.30 -0.98 0.74
N SER A 75 -12.72 -1.00 -0.47
CA SER A 75 -12.25 -2.23 -1.09
C SER A 75 -11.07 -2.77 -0.29
N ARG A 76 -11.33 -3.84 0.47
CA ARG A 76 -10.26 -4.74 0.89
C ARG A 76 -9.92 -5.56 -0.32
N VAL A 77 -9.01 -5.05 -1.17
CA VAL A 77 -8.32 -5.94 -2.08
C VAL A 77 -7.58 -6.92 -1.18
N ALA A 78 -8.17 -8.10 -1.02
CA ALA A 78 -7.51 -9.26 -0.46
C ALA A 78 -6.48 -9.68 -1.50
N LEU A 79 -5.41 -8.90 -1.63
CA LEU A 79 -4.24 -9.39 -2.33
C LEU A 79 -3.89 -10.71 -1.64
N PRO A 80 -3.73 -11.81 -2.39
CA PRO A 80 -3.23 -13.04 -1.79
C PRO A 80 -1.99 -12.65 -1.00
N ALA A 81 -1.93 -13.06 0.26
CA ALA A 81 -0.79 -12.78 1.12
C ALA A 81 0.48 -12.99 0.28
N PRO A 82 1.36 -11.99 0.15
CA PRO A 82 2.51 -12.08 -0.74
C PRO A 82 3.18 -13.41 -0.47
N GLN A 83 3.19 -14.29 -1.48
CA GLN A 83 3.62 -15.66 -1.28
C GLN A 83 5.08 -15.62 -0.87
N ARG A 84 5.32 -15.99 0.39
CA ARG A 84 6.61 -16.11 1.07
C ARG A 84 7.30 -14.78 1.38
N TRP A 85 7.20 -14.39 2.64
CA TRP A 85 8.05 -13.38 3.27
C TRP A 85 9.46 -13.95 3.43
N THR A 86 10.38 -13.59 2.53
CA THR A 86 11.80 -13.70 2.85
C THR A 86 12.16 -12.51 3.73
N LEU A 87 12.27 -12.76 5.05
CA LEU A 87 13.11 -11.95 5.92
C LEU A 87 14.56 -12.16 5.48
N SER A 88 14.91 -11.61 4.32
CA SER A 88 16.30 -11.41 3.95
C SER A 88 16.81 -10.34 4.91
N ARG A 89 17.46 -10.75 6.01
CA ARG A 89 18.43 -9.86 6.63
C ARG A 89 19.38 -9.47 5.51
N LEU A 90 19.32 -8.22 5.06
CA LEU A 90 20.40 -7.67 4.29
C LEU A 90 21.60 -7.72 5.24
N LYS A 91 22.47 -8.73 5.06
CA LYS A 91 23.84 -8.60 5.51
C LYS A 91 24.39 -7.46 4.68
N MET A 92 24.53 -6.29 5.30
CA MET A 92 25.55 -5.34 4.86
C MET A 92 26.91 -6.02 4.99
#